data_AF-A0A6G7ZK66-F1
#
_entry.id   AF-A0A6G7ZK66-F1
#
_cell.length_a   1.000
_cell.length_b   1.000
_cell.length_c   1.000
_cell.angle_alpha   90.00
_cell.angle_beta   90.00
_cell.angle_gamma   90.00
#
_symmetry.space_group_name_H-M   'P 1'
#
loop_
_entity.id
_entity.type
_entity.pdbx_description
1 polymer ?
#
loop_
_entity_poly.entity_id
_entity_poly.type
_entity_poly.pdbx_seq_one_letter_code
_entity_poly.pdbx_strand_id
1 'polypeptide(L)' 'MDLNHLYHRHQIALHMAGKAGSEPGRAAHLALAEGYAAQIRAARNPAPAADRPDPGLVVAIRTVEIVA' A
#
# COMPACT_ATOMS: atom_id res chain seq x y z
N MET A 1 6.62 1.32 -7.10
CA MET A 1 7.84 2.01 -6.60
C MET A 1 8.37 1.18 -5.45
N ASP A 2 9.69 0.95 -5.37
CA ASP A 2 10.25 0.10 -4.31
C ASP A 2 10.12 0.75 -2.92
N LEU A 3 10.03 -0.08 -1.89
CA LEU A 3 9.84 0.34 -0.51
C LEU A 3 11.01 1.20 -0.01
N ASN A 4 12.25 0.91 -0.43
CA ASN A 4 13.43 1.71 -0.07
C ASN A 4 13.33 3.14 -0.62
N HIS A 5 12.88 3.29 -1.86
CA HIS A 5 12.68 4.62 -2.45
C HIS A 5 11.62 5.43 -1.69
N LEU A 6 10.51 4.78 -1.30
CA LEU A 6 9.46 5.45 -0.52
C LEU A 6 9.97 5.93 0.85
N TYR A 7 10.77 5.10 1.54
CA TYR A 7 11.40 5.52 2.80
C TYR A 7 12.35 6.69 2.61
N HIS A 8 13.20 6.64 1.57
CA HIS A 8 14.12 7.73 1.28
C HIS A 8 13.36 9.05 1.03
N ARG A 9 12.30 9.03 0.23
CA ARG A 9 11.48 10.22 -0.06
C ARG A 9 10.74 10.73 1.17
N HIS A 10 10.22 9.83 2.00
CA HIS A 10 9.59 10.18 3.27
C HIS A 10 10.57 10.91 4.21
N GLN A 11 11.79 10.40 4.36
CA GLN A 11 12.84 11.03 5.18
C GLN A 11 13.25 12.41 4.65
N ILE A 12 13.41 12.56 3.33
CA ILE A 12 13.70 13.87 2.73
C ILE A 12 12.57 14.86 3.04
N ALA A 13 11.31 14.45 2.87
CA ALA A 13 10.17 15.33 3.10
C ALA A 13 10.12 15.83 4.55
N LEU A 14 10.34 14.93 5.53
CA LEU A 14 10.43 15.32 6.94
C LEU A 14 11.62 16.24 7.23
N HIS A 15 12.79 15.96 6.65
CA HIS A 15 13.97 16.80 6.81
C HIS A 15 13.74 18.22 6.25
N MET A 16 13.09 18.32 5.09
CA MET A 16 12.75 19.61 4.48
C MET A 16 11.67 20.36 5.26
N ALA A 17 10.70 19.66 5.86
CA ALA A 17 9.73 20.28 6.77
C ALA A 17 10.43 20.95 7.96
N GLY A 18 11.45 20.31 8.54
CA GLY A 18 12.24 20.87 9.64
C GLY A 18 13.14 22.05 9.23
N LYS A 19 13.48 22.17 7.94
CA LYS A 19 14.29 23.28 7.39
C LYS A 19 13.45 24.40 6.76
N ALA A 20 12.14 24.23 6.66
CA ALA A 20 11.27 25.21 6.03
C ALA A 20 11.28 26.50 6.86
N GLY A 21 11.62 27.63 6.22
CA GLY A 21 11.60 28.95 6.86
C GLY A 21 10.21 29.55 7.02
N SER A 22 9.15 28.84 6.61
CA SER A 22 7.78 29.32 6.65
C SER A 22 6.80 28.20 7.01
N GLU A 23 5.73 28.54 7.73
CA GLU A 23 4.66 27.61 8.09
C GLU A 23 3.99 26.95 6.86
N PRO A 24 3.63 27.69 5.79
CA PRO A 24 3.10 27.06 4.58
C PRO A 24 4.06 26.07 3.93
N GLY A 25 5.36 26.38 3.90
CA GLY A 25 6.40 25.49 3.38
C GLY A 25 6.54 24.22 4.21
N ARG A 26 6.51 24.37 5.55
CA ARG A 26 6.52 23.24 6.48
C ARG A 26 5.31 22.34 6.25
N ALA A 27 4.11 22.92 6.17
CA ALA A 27 2.87 22.18 5.95
C ALA A 27 2.88 21.40 4.62
N ALA A 28 3.38 22.01 3.54
CA ALA A 28 3.51 21.35 2.25
C ALA A 28 4.45 20.12 2.31
N HIS A 29 5.59 20.23 2.98
CA HIS A 29 6.51 19.11 3.15
C HIS A 29 5.94 18.00 4.04
N LEU A 30 5.18 18.35 5.08
CA LEU A 30 4.48 17.37 5.92
C LEU A 30 3.41 16.61 5.13
N ALA A 31 2.60 17.29 4.31
CA ALA A 31 1.61 16.65 3.44
C ALA A 31 2.26 15.65 2.47
N LEU A 32 3.44 15.97 1.94
CA LEU A 32 4.23 15.02 1.13
C LEU A 32 4.69 13.82 1.95
N ALA A 33 5.19 14.04 3.17
CA ALA A 33 5.61 12.95 4.06
C ALA A 33 4.45 12.00 4.39
N GLU A 34 3.26 12.53 4.64
CA GLU A 34 2.03 11.76 4.85
C GLU A 34 1.65 10.92 3.62
N GLY A 35 1.74 11.50 2.41
CA GLY A 35 1.51 10.78 1.16
C GLY A 35 2.47 9.61 0.96
N TYR A 36 3.75 9.78 1.32
CA TYR A 36 4.71 8.66 1.31
C TYR A 36 4.41 7.64 2.40
N ALA A 37 3.99 8.05 3.59
CA ALA A 37 3.62 7.13 4.68
C ALA A 37 2.40 6.26 4.31
N ALA A 38 1.42 6.81 3.58
CA ALA A 38 0.31 6.04 3.03
C ALA A 38 0.78 4.96 2.04
N GLN A 39 1.67 5.33 1.12
CA GLN A 39 2.25 4.38 0.15
C GLN A 39 3.12 3.31 0.82
N ILE A 40 3.90 3.66 1.85
CA ILE A 40 4.67 2.70 2.65
C ILE A 40 3.74 1.68 3.31
N ARG A 41 2.63 2.14 3.91
CA ARG A 41 1.65 1.24 4.53
C ARG A 41 1.05 0.27 3.51
N ALA A 42 0.64 0.78 2.34
CA ALA A 42 0.12 -0.04 1.25
C ALA A 42 1.15 -1.05 0.72
N ALA A 43 2.41 -0.66 0.60
CA ALA A 43 3.48 -1.53 0.12
C ALA A 43 3.91 -2.60 1.15
N ARG A 44 3.82 -2.31 2.45
CA ARG A 44 4.12 -3.27 3.53
C ARG A 44 3.03 -4.30 3.75
N ASN A 45 1.79 -3.91 3.50
CA ASN A 45 0.63 -4.78 3.58
C ASN A 45 -0.05 -4.76 2.22
N PRO A 46 0.56 -5.36 1.18
CA PRO A 46 -0.17 -5.55 -0.06
C PRO A 46 -1.42 -6.34 0.34
N ALA A 47 -2.60 -5.80 0.06
CA ALA A 47 -3.83 -6.55 0.25
C ALA A 47 -3.62 -7.97 -0.32
N PRO A 48 -4.17 -9.02 0.32
CA PRO A 48 -4.12 -10.35 -0.26
C PRO A 48 -4.57 -10.20 -1.70
N ALA A 49 -3.73 -10.66 -2.64
CA ALA A 49 -3.95 -10.50 -4.06
C ALA A 49 -5.42 -10.83 -4.32
N ALA A 50 -6.21 -9.82 -4.71
CA ALA A 50 -7.63 -10.00 -4.94
C ALA A 50 -7.77 -11.23 -5.83
N ASP A 51 -8.45 -12.24 -5.30
CA ASP A 51 -8.74 -13.55 -5.85
C ASP A 51 -8.68 -13.51 -7.37
N ARG A 52 -7.48 -13.75 -7.92
CA ARG A 52 -7.35 -14.03 -9.34
C ARG A 52 -7.82 -15.47 -9.41
N PRO A 53 -8.96 -15.78 -10.06
CA PRO A 53 -9.36 -17.16 -10.19
C PRO A 53 -8.20 -17.91 -10.85
N ASP A 54 -7.57 -18.78 -10.08
CA ASP A 54 -6.53 -19.67 -10.57
C ASP A 54 -7.17 -20.49 -11.70
N PRO A 55 -6.70 -20.40 -12.95
CA PRO A 55 -7.35 -21.07 -14.09
C PRO A 55 -7.24 -22.61 -14.02
N GLY A 56 -6.79 -23.18 -12.90
CA GLY A 56 -6.48 -24.60 -12.74
C GLY A 56 -7.30 -25.36 -11.71
N LEU A 57 -8.21 -24.74 -10.94
CA LEU A 57 -8.96 -25.45 -9.90
C LEU A 57 -10.42 -25.69 -10.27
N VAL A 58 -10.64 -26.64 -11.18
CA VAL A 58 -11.97 -27.26 -11.38
C VAL A 58 -12.23 -28.17 -10.18
N VAL A 59 -12.83 -27.63 -9.11
CA VAL A 59 -13.36 -28.44 -8.02
C VAL A 59 -14.59 -29.18 -8.56
N ALA A 60 -14.42 -30.48 -8.77
CA ALA A 60 -15.49 -31.42 -9.05
C ALA A 60 -16.46 -31.44 -7.86
N ILE A 61 -17.58 -30.74 -7.98
CA ILE A 61 -18.71 -30.95 -7.09
C ILE A 61 -19.35 -32.27 -7.53
N ARG A 62 -19.06 -33.35 -6.78
CA ARG A 62 -19.78 -34.61 -6.90
C ARG A 62 -21.22 -34.38 -6.45
N THR A 63 -22.16 -34.50 -7.38
CA THR A 63 -23.57 -34.74 -7.10
C THR A 63 -23.70 -36.02 -6.27
N VAL A 64 -24.14 -35.89 -5.02
CA VAL A 64 -24.75 -36.98 -4.27
C VAL A 64 -26.21 -36.59 -4.10
N GLU A 65 -27.06 -37.07 -5.01
CA GLU A 65 -28.50 -37.03 -4.79
C GLU A 65 -28.85 -38.03 -3.69
N ILE A 66 -29.40 -37.50 -2.61
CA ILE A 66 -29.93 -38.27 -1.48
C ILE A 66 -31.30 -38.78 -1.91
N VAL A 67 -31.46 -40.10 -1.83
CA VAL A 67 -32.72 -40.84 -2.01
C VAL A 67 -33.78 -40.30 -1.05
N ALA A 68 -34.97 -39.99 -1.58
CA ALA A 68 -36.22 -39.84 -0.83
C ALA A 68 -37.23 -40.87 -1.31
#